data_AF-A0A5S5C6D9-F1
#
_entry.id   AF-A0A5S5C6D9-F1
#
_cell.length_a   1.000
_cell.length_b   1.000
_cell.length_c   1.000
_cell.angle_alpha   90.00
_cell.angle_beta   90.00
_cell.angle_gamma   90.00
#
_symmetry.space_group_name_H-M   'P 1'
#
loop_
_entity.id
_entity.type
_entity.pdbx_description
1 polymer ?
#
loop_
_entity_poly.entity_id
_entity_poly.type
_entity_poly.pdbx_seq_one_letter_code
_entity_poly.pdbx_strand_id
1 'polypeptide(L)'
;MKKIKLLALCAIVAGFSTSCQKEEIANETQEAALEPTKEQLVSLANLGVNTSDVTIQKLTMLDGTTGNYLVAGDINIPVDGLNKLAELEAVADGNKQYRTTNLVSSGNRNISVIGYTGSGYALTSKMRTALQWAVNNYNALNTSLNFTVSFSASTNADMVVYNNGAAGGGGSAGFPSGGAAYKWIQINQGTDAYSTNVIEHVMTHEMGHCIGFRHTDYQSRQSCGQNTNEGSAGVGAILIPGTPSSDYTDSIMLACFGSNEDGEFSSTDITAINALY
;
A
#
# COMPACT_ATOMS: atom_id res chain seq x y z
N MET A 1 -89.15 1.70 -18.64
CA MET A 1 -89.79 2.93 -19.19
C MET A 1 -89.03 4.14 -18.66
N LYS A 2 -88.70 5.06 -19.56
CA LYS A 2 -87.80 6.21 -19.38
C LYS A 2 -88.26 7.18 -18.28
N LYS A 3 -87.31 7.69 -17.49
CA LYS A 3 -87.27 9.11 -17.09
C LYS A 3 -85.82 9.61 -17.09
N ILE A 4 -85.52 10.48 -18.04
CA ILE A 4 -84.35 11.35 -18.06
C ILE A 4 -84.73 12.62 -17.27
N LYS A 5 -83.86 13.08 -16.37
CA LYS A 5 -83.74 14.51 -16.04
C LYS A 5 -82.27 14.87 -15.92
N LEU A 6 -82.01 16.08 -16.40
CA LEU A 6 -80.75 16.68 -16.85
C LEU A 6 -80.15 17.59 -15.76
N LEU A 7 -78.85 17.90 -15.91
CA LEU A 7 -78.05 18.98 -15.32
C LEU A 7 -77.52 18.80 -13.89
N ALA A 8 -76.19 18.73 -13.74
CA ALA A 8 -75.38 19.91 -13.42
C ALA A 8 -73.88 19.62 -13.57
N LEU A 9 -73.20 20.55 -14.23
CA LEU A 9 -71.78 20.66 -14.49
C LEU A 9 -71.04 21.07 -13.21
N CYS A 10 -70.05 20.31 -12.77
CA CYS A 10 -68.96 20.79 -11.91
C CYS A 10 -67.67 20.02 -12.26
N ALA A 11 -66.79 20.68 -13.00
CA ALA A 11 -65.43 20.23 -13.22
C ALA A 11 -64.65 20.30 -11.90
N ILE A 12 -64.23 19.15 -11.37
CA ILE A 12 -63.23 19.08 -10.31
C ILE A 12 -61.96 18.53 -10.97
N VAL A 13 -61.01 19.43 -11.21
CA VAL A 13 -59.64 19.10 -11.57
C VAL A 13 -59.01 18.42 -10.36
N ALA A 14 -58.73 17.13 -10.47
CA ALA A 14 -57.95 16.39 -9.49
C ALA A 14 -56.49 16.86 -9.56
N GLY A 15 -56.11 17.79 -8.68
CA GLY A 15 -54.71 18.05 -8.39
C GLY A 15 -54.15 16.91 -7.55
N PHE A 16 -53.29 16.10 -8.14
CA PHE A 16 -52.42 15.20 -7.38
C PHE A 16 -51.38 16.06 -6.65
N SER A 17 -51.61 16.36 -5.37
CA SER A 17 -50.57 16.83 -4.46
C SER A 17 -49.79 15.62 -3.96
N THR A 18 -48.63 15.37 -4.57
CA THR A 18 -47.61 14.50 -3.99
C THR A 18 -47.05 15.21 -2.75
N SER A 19 -47.45 14.73 -1.58
CA SER A 19 -46.85 15.14 -0.30
C SER A 19 -45.44 14.54 -0.23
N CYS A 20 -44.45 15.27 -0.75
CA CYS A 20 -43.05 15.06 -0.39
C CYS A 20 -42.87 15.46 1.07
N GLN A 21 -42.99 14.51 1.99
CA GLN A 21 -42.32 14.63 3.28
C GLN A 21 -40.83 14.72 2.97
N LYS A 22 -40.26 15.89 3.25
CA LYS A 22 -38.82 16.13 3.19
C LYS A 22 -38.21 15.40 4.38
N GLU A 23 -37.94 14.11 4.20
CA GLU A 23 -36.98 13.39 5.02
C GLU A 23 -35.63 14.09 4.80
N GLU A 24 -35.12 14.73 5.86
CA GLU A 24 -33.73 15.11 5.92
C GLU A 24 -32.90 13.82 5.92
N ILE A 25 -32.59 13.36 4.71
CA ILE A 25 -31.45 12.49 4.48
C ILE A 25 -30.26 13.32 4.96
N ALA A 26 -29.75 12.98 6.15
CA ALA A 26 -28.43 13.40 6.56
C ALA A 26 -27.49 13.01 5.42
N ASN A 27 -27.05 14.04 4.70
CA ASN A 27 -26.07 13.91 3.64
C ASN A 27 -24.79 13.46 4.36
N GLU A 28 -24.58 12.15 4.45
CA GLU A 28 -23.27 11.60 4.75
C GLU A 28 -22.35 12.25 3.73
N THR A 29 -21.54 13.18 4.25
CA THR A 29 -20.59 13.91 3.44
C THR A 29 -19.59 12.85 3.05
N GLN A 30 -19.73 12.30 1.84
CA GLN A 30 -18.64 11.60 1.19
C GLN A 30 -17.47 12.58 1.26
N GLU A 31 -16.49 12.31 2.12
CA GLU A 31 -15.25 13.09 2.20
C GLU A 31 -14.73 13.09 0.76
N ALA A 32 -14.79 14.26 0.10
CA ALA A 32 -14.31 14.38 -1.27
C ALA A 32 -12.88 13.86 -1.30
N ALA A 33 -12.56 12.96 -2.24
CA ALA A 33 -11.19 12.55 -2.48
C ALA A 33 -10.34 13.82 -2.56
N LEU A 34 -9.35 13.95 -1.67
CA LEU A 34 -8.45 15.09 -1.71
C LEU A 34 -7.65 14.91 -3.01
N GLU A 35 -7.93 15.75 -3.99
CA GLU A 35 -7.12 15.78 -5.20
C GLU A 35 -5.75 16.38 -4.86
N PRO A 36 -4.64 15.79 -5.31
CA PRO A 36 -3.32 16.39 -5.12
C PRO A 36 -3.27 17.82 -5.68
N THR A 37 -2.76 18.78 -4.89
CA THR A 37 -2.58 20.15 -5.40
C THR A 37 -1.54 20.18 -6.51
N LYS A 38 -1.55 21.23 -7.34
CA LYS A 38 -0.52 21.40 -8.38
C LYS A 38 0.89 21.44 -7.79
N GLU A 39 1.06 22.06 -6.62
CA GLU A 39 2.35 22.10 -5.91
C GLU A 39 2.76 20.73 -5.40
N GLN A 40 1.81 19.90 -4.95
CA GLN A 40 2.08 18.51 -4.58
C GLN A 40 2.41 17.68 -5.82
N LEU A 41 1.68 17.80 -6.93
CA LEU A 41 1.97 17.13 -8.20
C LEU A 41 3.31 17.55 -8.80
N VAL A 42 3.67 18.83 -8.70
CA VAL A 42 4.99 19.34 -9.13
C VAL A 42 6.09 18.85 -8.21
N SER A 43 5.87 18.86 -6.89
CA SER A 43 6.80 18.25 -5.96
C SER A 43 6.98 16.78 -6.30
N LEU A 44 5.89 16.04 -6.55
CA LEU A 44 5.90 14.64 -6.95
C LEU A 44 6.64 14.41 -8.27
N ALA A 45 6.38 15.23 -9.29
CA ALA A 45 7.09 15.16 -10.57
C ALA A 45 8.58 15.47 -10.42
N ASN A 46 8.96 16.46 -9.60
CA ASN A 46 10.36 16.76 -9.28
C ASN A 46 11.01 15.65 -8.43
N LEU A 47 10.19 15.00 -7.61
CA LEU A 47 10.47 13.77 -6.88
C LEU A 47 10.30 12.53 -7.78
N GLY A 48 10.30 12.71 -9.10
CA GLY A 48 10.22 11.67 -10.12
C GLY A 48 8.92 10.88 -10.17
N VAL A 49 8.01 10.98 -9.19
CA VAL A 49 6.77 10.18 -9.00
C VAL A 49 5.87 10.23 -10.23
N ASN A 50 5.34 9.08 -10.64
CA ASN A 50 4.25 9.04 -11.60
C ASN A 50 3.03 9.75 -11.04
N THR A 51 2.65 10.88 -11.61
CA THR A 51 1.46 11.60 -11.15
C THR A 51 0.17 11.09 -11.78
N SER A 52 0.21 10.06 -12.63
CA SER A 52 -0.94 9.63 -13.44
C SER A 52 -2.01 8.92 -12.61
N ASP A 53 -1.61 8.19 -11.56
CA ASP A 53 -2.51 7.34 -10.76
C ASP A 53 -2.30 7.53 -9.23
N VAL A 54 -1.90 8.72 -8.79
CA VAL A 54 -1.67 9.02 -7.36
C VAL A 54 -2.90 9.72 -6.76
N THR A 55 -3.40 9.19 -5.65
CA THR A 55 -4.51 9.80 -4.89
C THR A 55 -4.04 10.30 -3.54
N ILE A 56 -4.65 11.34 -2.98
CA ILE A 56 -4.48 11.65 -1.55
C ILE A 56 -5.62 11.02 -0.76
N GLN A 57 -5.24 10.19 0.20
CA GLN A 57 -6.17 9.56 1.11
C GLN A 57 -5.81 9.95 2.55
N LYS A 58 -6.84 10.21 3.34
CA LYS A 58 -6.68 10.38 4.78
C LYS A 58 -6.67 8.99 5.41
N LEU A 59 -5.51 8.56 5.88
CA LEU A 59 -5.34 7.26 6.53
C LEU A 59 -5.35 7.45 8.04
N THR A 60 -6.06 6.56 8.74
CA THR A 60 -6.01 6.45 10.20
C THR A 60 -5.40 5.10 10.57
N MET A 61 -4.31 5.16 11.32
CA MET A 61 -3.56 3.98 11.76
C MET A 61 -4.15 3.40 13.04
N LEU A 62 -3.72 2.19 13.42
CA LEU A 62 -4.27 1.47 14.58
C LEU A 62 -4.02 2.16 15.93
N ASP A 63 -3.03 3.05 16.01
CA ASP A 63 -2.78 3.87 17.21
C ASP A 63 -3.63 5.16 17.25
N GLY A 64 -4.53 5.34 16.28
CA GLY A 64 -5.40 6.51 16.15
C GLY A 64 -4.72 7.71 15.51
N THR A 65 -3.46 7.59 15.08
CA THR A 65 -2.82 8.65 14.30
C THR A 65 -3.48 8.77 12.94
N THR A 66 -3.82 9.99 12.54
CA THR A 66 -4.43 10.30 11.24
C THR A 66 -3.52 11.25 10.47
N GLY A 67 -3.34 11.00 9.18
CA GLY A 67 -2.58 11.86 8.28
C GLY A 67 -3.07 11.77 6.84
N ASN A 68 -2.69 12.74 6.03
CA ASN A 68 -2.88 12.65 4.58
C ASN A 68 -1.70 11.89 3.97
N TYR A 69 -1.99 10.93 3.11
CA TYR A 69 -1.02 10.11 2.43
C TYR A 69 -1.28 10.16 0.93
N LEU A 70 -0.20 10.23 0.17
CA LEU A 70 -0.23 9.90 -1.24
C LEU A 70 -0.20 8.38 -1.37
N VAL A 71 -1.23 7.82 -2.00
CA VAL A 71 -1.37 6.39 -2.25
C VAL A 71 -1.04 6.13 -3.71
N ALA A 72 0.01 5.34 -3.93
CA ALA A 72 0.54 4.99 -5.24
C ALA A 72 0.73 3.46 -5.30
N GLY A 73 -0.32 2.74 -5.69
CA GLY A 73 -0.33 1.27 -5.62
C GLY A 73 -0.28 0.76 -4.18
N ASP A 74 0.75 -0.01 -3.86
CA ASP A 74 1.10 -0.56 -2.55
C ASP A 74 1.95 0.41 -1.69
N ILE A 75 2.31 1.60 -2.20
CA ILE A 75 3.09 2.57 -1.44
C ILE A 75 2.20 3.69 -0.88
N ASN A 76 2.34 3.92 0.43
CA ASN A 76 1.76 5.06 1.14
C ASN A 76 2.86 6.04 1.57
N ILE A 77 2.83 7.27 1.02
CA ILE A 77 3.80 8.32 1.33
C ILE A 77 3.11 9.40 2.18
N PRO A 78 3.54 9.67 3.42
CA PRO A 78 3.02 10.77 4.21
C PRO A 78 3.17 12.11 3.46
N VAL A 79 2.10 12.90 3.37
CA VAL A 79 2.16 14.25 2.79
C VAL A 79 3.04 15.17 3.65
N ASP A 80 2.99 14.97 4.97
CA ASP A 80 3.82 15.68 5.94
C ASP A 80 5.28 15.25 5.79
N GLY A 81 6.14 16.17 5.36
CA GLY A 81 7.57 15.92 5.17
C GLY A 81 8.01 15.64 3.74
N LEU A 82 7.10 15.69 2.75
CA LEU A 82 7.41 15.56 1.31
C LEU A 82 8.57 16.47 0.84
N ASN A 83 8.73 17.64 1.46
CA ASN A 83 9.74 18.63 1.07
C ASN A 83 11.18 18.31 1.55
N LYS A 84 11.39 17.19 2.28
CA LYS A 84 12.70 16.80 2.85
C LYS A 84 13.45 15.75 2.03
N LEU A 85 13.01 15.54 0.81
CA LEU A 85 13.32 14.39 -0.01
C LEU A 85 14.25 14.82 -1.15
N ALA A 86 15.48 14.30 -1.12
CA ALA A 86 16.60 14.79 -1.93
C ALA A 86 16.62 14.23 -3.36
N GLU A 87 16.98 15.09 -4.30
CA GLU A 87 17.31 14.77 -5.70
C GLU A 87 18.55 13.88 -5.78
N LEU A 88 18.48 12.75 -6.49
CA LEU A 88 19.67 12.07 -7.04
C LEU A 88 19.36 11.25 -8.31
N GLU A 89 20.40 11.13 -9.11
CA GLU A 89 20.48 10.76 -10.53
C GLU A 89 19.90 9.38 -10.89
N ALA A 90 19.16 9.33 -12.00
CA ALA A 90 18.84 8.08 -12.69
C ALA A 90 20.11 7.54 -13.35
N VAL A 91 20.52 6.31 -13.01
CA VAL A 91 21.66 5.67 -13.67
C VAL A 91 21.31 4.28 -14.19
N ALA A 92 21.49 4.18 -15.52
CA ALA A 92 21.70 3.03 -16.40
C ALA A 92 20.61 1.95 -16.53
N ASP A 93 20.30 1.71 -17.82
CA ASP A 93 19.54 0.62 -18.42
C ASP A 93 19.88 -0.75 -17.82
N GLY A 94 18.86 -1.48 -17.37
CA GLY A 94 18.99 -2.82 -16.81
C GLY A 94 18.02 -3.12 -15.66
N ASN A 95 17.62 -4.40 -15.61
CA ASN A 95 16.68 -4.96 -14.63
C ASN A 95 17.43 -5.31 -13.33
N LYS A 96 17.77 -4.28 -12.56
CA LYS A 96 18.54 -4.39 -11.31
C LYS A 96 17.66 -3.95 -10.14
N GLN A 97 18.11 -4.23 -8.90
CA GLN A 97 17.32 -3.88 -7.73
C GLN A 97 17.53 -2.43 -7.31
N TYR A 98 16.47 -1.80 -6.82
CA TYR A 98 16.46 -0.40 -6.43
C TYR A 98 16.16 -0.23 -4.96
N ARG A 99 16.75 0.79 -4.36
CA ARG A 99 16.47 1.23 -3.00
C ARG A 99 16.09 2.70 -2.96
N THR A 100 15.53 3.08 -1.83
CA THR A 100 15.37 4.47 -1.47
C THR A 100 16.67 5.07 -0.90
N THR A 101 16.67 6.39 -0.75
CA THR A 101 17.66 7.18 0.00
C THR A 101 17.67 6.83 1.49
N ASN A 102 16.53 6.41 2.04
CA ASN A 102 16.38 6.11 3.46
C ASN A 102 16.55 4.61 3.73
N LEU A 103 17.51 4.25 4.57
CA LEU A 103 17.76 2.88 5.00
C LEU A 103 17.69 2.75 6.52
N VAL A 104 17.54 1.52 7.00
CA VAL A 104 17.60 1.22 8.43
C VAL A 104 19.05 1.36 8.91
N SER A 105 19.27 2.29 9.83
CA SER A 105 20.59 2.53 10.42
C SER A 105 21.04 1.33 11.27
N SER A 106 22.34 1.13 11.43
CA SER A 106 22.91 -0.01 12.17
C SER A 106 22.34 -0.18 13.59
N GLY A 107 22.02 0.92 14.28
CA GLY A 107 21.42 0.90 15.62
C GLY A 107 19.97 0.41 15.67
N ASN A 108 19.26 0.37 14.53
CA ASN A 108 17.84 0.02 14.42
C ASN A 108 17.60 -1.29 13.67
N ARG A 109 18.63 -2.14 13.49
CA ARG A 109 18.53 -3.40 12.73
C ARG A 109 17.99 -4.60 13.52
N ASN A 110 17.68 -4.41 14.81
CA ASN A 110 16.88 -5.35 15.58
C ASN A 110 15.42 -4.89 15.51
N ILE A 111 14.63 -5.50 14.63
CA ILE A 111 13.30 -5.05 14.26
C ILE A 111 12.26 -5.95 14.91
N SER A 112 11.48 -5.38 15.83
CA SER A 112 10.31 -6.04 16.40
C SER A 112 9.12 -5.94 15.45
N VAL A 113 8.43 -7.07 15.25
CA VAL A 113 7.26 -7.18 14.38
C VAL A 113 6.07 -7.66 15.21
N ILE A 114 4.95 -6.95 15.12
CA ILE A 114 3.67 -7.45 15.65
C ILE A 114 2.76 -7.82 14.48
N GLY A 115 2.35 -9.09 14.43
CA GLY A 115 1.16 -9.50 13.71
C GLY A 115 -0.08 -9.19 14.55
N TYR A 116 -0.86 -8.20 14.13
CA TYR A 116 -1.96 -7.67 14.94
C TYR A 116 -3.10 -8.68 15.07
N THR A 117 -3.61 -8.86 16.30
CA THR A 117 -4.71 -9.78 16.63
C THR A 117 -5.90 -9.10 17.30
N GLY A 118 -5.95 -7.77 17.32
CA GLY A 118 -7.07 -7.02 17.89
C GLY A 118 -8.30 -7.00 16.98
N SER A 119 -9.48 -6.84 17.58
CA SER A 119 -10.76 -6.85 16.84
C SER A 119 -10.79 -5.80 15.71
N GLY A 120 -11.45 -6.14 14.60
CA GLY A 120 -11.61 -5.27 13.43
C GLY A 120 -10.47 -5.35 12.41
N TYR A 121 -9.24 -5.60 12.85
CA TYR A 121 -8.05 -5.61 11.98
C TYR A 121 -7.15 -6.84 12.19
N ALA A 122 -7.67 -7.87 12.87
CA ALA A 122 -6.91 -9.07 13.18
C ALA A 122 -6.47 -9.80 11.91
N LEU A 123 -5.20 -10.19 11.86
CA LEU A 123 -4.71 -11.13 10.87
C LEU A 123 -5.45 -12.47 11.01
N THR A 124 -5.82 -13.06 9.88
CA THR A 124 -6.38 -14.42 9.85
C THR A 124 -5.32 -15.44 10.30
N SER A 125 -5.74 -16.67 10.62
CA SER A 125 -4.78 -17.73 10.95
C SER A 125 -3.77 -17.98 9.82
N LYS A 126 -4.20 -17.80 8.56
CA LYS A 126 -3.37 -18.01 7.38
C LYS A 126 -2.35 -16.89 7.22
N MET A 127 -2.79 -15.64 7.37
CA MET A 127 -1.93 -14.46 7.41
C MET A 127 -0.90 -14.51 8.53
N ARG A 128 -1.26 -15.03 9.72
CA ARG A 128 -0.30 -15.18 10.82
C ARG A 128 0.80 -16.20 10.50
N THR A 129 0.45 -17.31 9.87
CA THR A 129 1.44 -18.30 9.40
C THR A 129 2.36 -17.69 8.35
N ALA A 130 1.80 -17.01 7.35
CA ALA A 130 2.55 -16.32 6.31
C ALA A 130 3.52 -15.26 6.88
N LEU A 131 3.09 -14.45 7.85
CA LEU A 131 3.96 -13.46 8.50
C LEU A 131 5.14 -14.12 9.23
N GLN A 132 4.89 -15.26 9.88
CA GLN A 132 5.95 -16.02 10.53
C GLN A 132 6.96 -16.53 9.49
N TRP A 133 6.51 -16.98 8.33
CA TRP A 133 7.37 -17.44 7.23
C TRP A 133 8.19 -16.29 6.63
N ALA A 134 7.56 -15.15 6.32
CA ALA A 134 8.25 -13.95 5.85
C ALA A 134 9.38 -13.51 6.81
N VAL A 135 9.10 -13.47 8.12
CA VAL A 135 10.11 -13.14 9.15
C VAL A 135 11.23 -14.17 9.20
N ASN A 136 10.91 -15.46 9.05
CA ASN A 136 11.91 -16.52 8.98
C ASN A 136 12.78 -16.38 7.72
N ASN A 137 12.21 -16.01 6.59
CA ASN A 137 12.92 -15.79 5.33
C ASN A 137 13.96 -14.68 5.44
N TYR A 138 13.59 -13.53 6.03
CA TYR A 138 14.56 -12.47 6.32
C TYR A 138 15.68 -12.95 7.26
N ASN A 139 15.34 -13.67 8.34
CA ASN A 139 16.30 -14.16 9.32
C ASN A 139 17.17 -15.32 8.82
N ALA A 140 16.81 -15.98 7.72
CA ALA A 140 17.62 -17.02 7.09
C ALA A 140 18.79 -16.42 6.29
N LEU A 141 18.73 -15.14 5.95
CA LEU A 141 19.80 -14.43 5.25
C LEU A 141 20.93 -14.05 6.20
N ASN A 142 22.17 -14.08 5.71
CA ASN A 142 23.35 -13.66 6.48
C ASN A 142 23.55 -12.14 6.41
N THR A 143 22.59 -11.39 6.96
CA THR A 143 22.57 -9.92 6.98
C THR A 143 22.69 -9.42 8.42
N SER A 144 22.88 -8.11 8.61
CA SER A 144 22.81 -7.51 9.95
C SER A 144 21.39 -7.21 10.46
N LEU A 145 20.35 -7.49 9.67
CA LEU A 145 18.95 -7.38 10.09
C LEU A 145 18.55 -8.58 10.94
N ASN A 146 17.81 -8.32 12.01
CA ASN A 146 17.31 -9.34 12.92
C ASN A 146 15.85 -9.03 13.24
N PHE A 147 14.94 -9.90 12.81
CA PHE A 147 13.50 -9.72 13.00
C PHE A 147 12.98 -10.62 14.11
N THR A 148 12.11 -10.09 14.97
CA THR A 148 11.40 -10.88 15.98
C THR A 148 9.90 -10.64 15.87
N VAL A 149 9.13 -11.68 15.56
CA VAL A 149 7.68 -11.58 15.45
C VAL A 149 6.96 -12.05 16.70
N SER A 150 5.91 -11.33 17.06
CA SER A 150 4.93 -11.74 18.06
C SER A 150 3.52 -11.44 17.58
N PHE A 151 2.51 -12.09 18.18
CA PHE A 151 1.10 -11.88 17.82
C PHE A 151 0.36 -11.33 19.02
N SER A 152 -0.17 -10.12 18.90
CA SER A 152 -0.90 -9.46 19.98
C SER A 152 -1.81 -8.34 19.47
N ALA A 153 -2.65 -7.79 20.35
CA ALA A 153 -3.43 -6.58 20.08
C ALA A 153 -2.66 -5.28 20.39
N SER A 154 -1.35 -5.35 20.66
CA SER A 154 -0.49 -4.17 20.82
C SER A 154 -0.06 -3.63 19.46
N THR A 155 0.30 -2.35 19.41
CA THR A 155 0.94 -1.70 18.26
C THR A 155 2.34 -1.17 18.60
N ASN A 156 2.87 -1.55 19.77
CA ASN A 156 4.19 -1.13 20.25
C ASN A 156 5.28 -2.07 19.72
N ALA A 157 5.64 -1.87 18.45
CA ALA A 157 6.75 -2.52 17.77
C ALA A 157 7.27 -1.61 16.65
N ASP A 158 8.42 -1.98 16.07
CA ASP A 158 9.01 -1.28 14.93
C ASP A 158 8.16 -1.45 13.68
N MET A 159 7.60 -2.65 13.47
CA MET A 159 6.63 -2.96 12.42
C MET A 159 5.34 -3.54 13.01
N VAL A 160 4.20 -3.16 12.45
CA VAL A 160 2.87 -3.67 12.79
C VAL A 160 2.16 -4.07 11.50
N VAL A 161 1.90 -5.37 11.38
CA VAL A 161 1.22 -6.00 10.23
C VAL A 161 -0.22 -6.28 10.61
N TYR A 162 -1.17 -5.76 9.85
CA TYR A 162 -2.59 -5.91 10.14
C TYR A 162 -3.44 -6.08 8.88
N ASN A 163 -4.61 -6.67 9.05
CA ASN A 163 -5.58 -6.83 7.98
C ASN A 163 -6.45 -5.56 7.92
N ASN A 164 -6.42 -4.83 6.81
CA ASN A 164 -7.16 -3.56 6.67
C ASN A 164 -8.62 -3.73 6.25
N GLY A 165 -9.08 -4.96 5.99
CA GLY A 165 -10.47 -5.24 5.58
C GLY A 165 -10.77 -4.96 4.10
N ALA A 166 -9.80 -4.46 3.32
CA ALA A 166 -10.02 -4.10 1.92
C ALA A 166 -10.24 -5.34 1.03
N ALA A 167 -11.09 -5.20 0.02
CA ALA A 167 -11.28 -6.21 -1.01
C ALA A 167 -10.08 -6.24 -1.97
N GLY A 168 -9.93 -7.34 -2.72
CA GLY A 168 -8.79 -7.55 -3.62
C GLY A 168 -7.53 -8.08 -2.90
N GLY A 169 -6.63 -8.71 -3.67
CA GLY A 169 -5.35 -9.18 -3.15
C GLY A 169 -4.31 -8.06 -3.07
N GLY A 170 -3.27 -8.26 -2.26
CA GLY A 170 -2.13 -7.35 -2.10
C GLY A 170 -1.97 -6.80 -0.69
N GLY A 171 -1.03 -5.87 -0.56
CA GLY A 171 -0.71 -5.14 0.65
C GLY A 171 -0.39 -3.69 0.35
N SER A 172 -0.05 -2.95 1.40
CA SER A 172 0.63 -1.67 1.25
C SER A 172 1.47 -1.34 2.46
N ALA A 173 2.54 -0.60 2.24
CA ALA A 173 3.48 -0.17 3.25
C ALA A 173 4.02 1.24 2.94
N GLY A 174 5.21 1.54 3.42
CA GLY A 174 5.92 2.80 3.25
C GLY A 174 7.42 2.57 3.48
N PHE A 175 8.19 3.66 3.48
CA PHE A 175 9.65 3.57 3.50
C PHE A 175 10.27 4.02 4.82
N PRO A 176 11.53 3.61 5.12
CA PRO A 176 12.26 4.06 6.30
C PRO A 176 12.31 5.58 6.43
N SER A 177 12.39 6.05 7.67
CA SER A 177 12.58 7.47 7.99
C SER A 177 13.38 7.63 9.27
N GLY A 178 14.27 8.63 9.31
CA GLY A 178 15.12 8.87 10.49
C GLY A 178 16.04 7.71 10.87
N GLY A 179 16.33 6.81 9.92
CA GLY A 179 17.11 5.59 10.16
C GLY A 179 16.35 4.44 10.82
N ALA A 180 15.03 4.56 11.03
CA ALA A 180 14.14 3.50 11.52
C ALA A 180 13.32 2.90 10.36
N ALA A 181 12.90 1.65 10.50
CA ALA A 181 12.02 0.98 9.55
C ALA A 181 10.63 1.66 9.50
N TYR A 182 9.91 1.50 8.39
CA TYR A 182 8.52 1.93 8.34
C TYR A 182 7.63 1.03 9.20
N LYS A 183 6.66 1.66 9.89
CA LYS A 183 5.89 0.99 10.93
C LYS A 183 4.68 0.20 10.43
N TRP A 184 3.92 0.73 9.47
CA TRP A 184 2.58 0.24 9.20
C TRP A 184 2.53 -0.63 7.95
N ILE A 185 2.18 -1.90 8.09
CA ILE A 185 2.01 -2.81 6.96
C ILE A 185 0.55 -3.25 6.92
N GLN A 186 -0.13 -2.87 5.85
CA GLN A 186 -1.54 -3.17 5.63
C GLN A 186 -1.66 -4.34 4.67
N ILE A 187 -2.41 -5.36 5.04
CA ILE A 187 -2.71 -6.49 4.16
C ILE A 187 -4.20 -6.45 3.83
N ASN A 188 -4.52 -6.53 2.54
CA ASN A 188 -5.91 -6.55 2.11
C ASN A 188 -6.59 -7.86 2.55
N GLN A 189 -7.85 -7.79 2.98
CA GLN A 189 -8.62 -8.98 3.37
C GLN A 189 -8.77 -9.95 2.20
N GLY A 190 -8.88 -9.45 0.96
CA GLY A 190 -8.95 -10.30 -0.23
C GLY A 190 -7.71 -11.17 -0.45
N THR A 191 -6.57 -10.82 0.13
CA THR A 191 -5.32 -11.62 0.08
C THR A 191 -5.49 -12.99 0.75
N ASP A 192 -6.42 -13.13 1.70
CA ASP A 192 -6.71 -14.42 2.37
C ASP A 192 -7.23 -15.51 1.43
N ALA A 193 -7.73 -15.14 0.24
CA ALA A 193 -8.21 -16.07 -0.78
C ALA A 193 -7.08 -16.83 -1.50
N TYR A 194 -5.83 -16.35 -1.42
CA TYR A 194 -4.67 -16.96 -2.07
C TYR A 194 -4.01 -18.03 -1.21
N SER A 195 -3.03 -18.76 -1.75
CA SER A 195 -2.24 -19.74 -0.98
C SER A 195 -1.45 -19.05 0.14
N THR A 196 -1.06 -19.79 1.19
CA THR A 196 -0.25 -19.20 2.28
C THR A 196 1.08 -18.66 1.75
N ASN A 197 1.68 -19.28 0.75
CA ASN A 197 2.91 -18.83 0.09
C ASN A 197 2.72 -17.48 -0.64
N VAL A 198 1.58 -17.26 -1.28
CA VAL A 198 1.29 -15.96 -1.91
C VAL A 198 1.08 -14.88 -0.84
N ILE A 199 0.45 -15.21 0.28
CA ILE A 199 0.31 -14.27 1.40
C ILE A 199 1.68 -13.95 2.00
N GLU A 200 2.55 -14.96 2.12
CA GLU A 200 3.94 -14.78 2.53
C GLU A 200 4.66 -13.85 1.55
N HIS A 201 4.55 -14.09 0.24
CA HIS A 201 5.15 -13.23 -0.78
C HIS A 201 4.77 -11.77 -0.59
N VAL A 202 3.47 -11.48 -0.46
CA VAL A 202 2.98 -10.12 -0.21
C VAL A 202 3.58 -9.54 1.07
N MET A 203 3.60 -10.28 2.18
CA MET A 203 4.18 -9.78 3.43
C MET A 203 5.70 -9.57 3.35
N THR A 204 6.43 -10.47 2.70
CA THR A 204 7.87 -10.35 2.45
C THR A 204 8.18 -9.11 1.63
N HIS A 205 7.39 -8.86 0.59
CA HIS A 205 7.44 -7.68 -0.27
C HIS A 205 7.21 -6.39 0.53
N GLU A 206 6.11 -6.29 1.28
CA GLU A 206 5.79 -5.09 2.07
C GLU A 206 6.85 -4.80 3.15
N MET A 207 7.39 -5.84 3.79
CA MET A 207 8.52 -5.70 4.72
C MET A 207 9.78 -5.17 4.01
N GLY A 208 9.96 -5.52 2.74
CA GLY A 208 11.05 -5.03 1.89
C GLY A 208 10.98 -3.51 1.70
N HIS A 209 9.80 -2.97 1.43
CA HIS A 209 9.57 -1.53 1.42
C HIS A 209 9.91 -0.88 2.75
N CYS A 210 9.51 -1.52 3.86
CA CYS A 210 9.74 -0.97 5.20
C CYS A 210 11.22 -0.88 5.58
N ILE A 211 12.11 -1.59 4.87
CA ILE A 211 13.58 -1.49 5.00
C ILE A 211 14.24 -0.78 3.81
N GLY A 212 13.46 -0.21 2.90
CA GLY A 212 13.93 0.72 1.88
C GLY A 212 14.14 0.12 0.49
N PHE A 213 13.65 -1.08 0.20
CA PHE A 213 13.57 -1.58 -1.17
C PHE A 213 12.46 -0.90 -1.95
N ARG A 214 12.68 -0.76 -3.26
CA ARG A 214 11.68 -0.32 -4.22
C ARG A 214 11.38 -1.44 -5.20
N HIS A 215 10.34 -1.22 -6.00
CA HIS A 215 10.06 -2.15 -7.07
C HIS A 215 11.21 -2.28 -8.05
N THR A 216 11.53 -3.52 -8.41
CA THR A 216 12.57 -3.81 -9.40
C THR A 216 12.15 -3.25 -10.75
N ASP A 217 10.89 -3.42 -11.13
CA ASP A 217 10.32 -2.93 -12.39
C ASP A 217 9.64 -1.56 -12.27
N TYR A 218 10.06 -0.71 -11.30
CA TYR A 218 9.42 0.59 -11.06
C TYR A 218 9.32 1.47 -12.31
N GLN A 219 10.26 1.34 -13.27
CA GLN A 219 10.28 2.17 -14.49
C GLN A 219 9.20 1.79 -15.50
N SER A 220 8.72 0.55 -15.47
CA SER A 220 7.79 0.02 -16.48
C SER A 220 6.50 -0.54 -15.90
N ARG A 221 6.50 -0.99 -14.63
CA ARG A 221 5.40 -1.76 -14.03
C ARG A 221 5.02 -2.97 -14.90
N GLN A 222 5.99 -3.56 -15.60
CA GLN A 222 5.68 -4.62 -16.57
C GLN A 222 5.14 -5.89 -15.90
N SER A 223 5.47 -6.14 -14.63
CA SER A 223 4.88 -7.21 -13.83
C SER A 223 3.36 -7.04 -13.72
N CYS A 224 2.89 -5.80 -13.78
CA CYS A 224 1.48 -5.43 -13.81
C CYS A 224 0.88 -5.39 -15.23
N GLY A 225 1.64 -5.75 -16.28
CA GLY A 225 1.21 -5.59 -17.68
C GLY A 225 1.11 -4.13 -18.14
N GLN A 226 1.81 -3.23 -17.45
CA GLN A 226 1.82 -1.79 -17.72
C GLN A 226 3.12 -1.37 -18.42
N ASN A 227 3.18 -0.12 -18.87
CA ASN A 227 4.41 0.53 -19.36
C ASN A 227 4.49 1.94 -18.78
N THR A 228 4.36 2.02 -17.47
CA THR A 228 4.29 3.27 -16.71
C THR A 228 5.40 3.29 -15.65
N ASN A 229 6.11 4.40 -15.57
CA ASN A 229 7.18 4.59 -14.60
C ASN A 229 6.58 5.11 -13.30
N GLU A 230 6.65 4.37 -12.20
CA GLU A 230 6.22 4.75 -10.84
C GLU A 230 6.86 6.02 -10.30
N GLY A 231 8.02 6.36 -10.85
CA GLY A 231 8.80 7.49 -10.42
C GLY A 231 9.66 7.22 -9.21
N SER A 232 10.10 8.26 -8.47
CA SER A 232 11.02 8.08 -7.33
C SER A 232 10.35 7.95 -5.96
N ALA A 233 9.01 8.03 -5.91
CA ALA A 233 8.21 8.13 -4.67
C ALA A 233 8.68 9.23 -3.69
N GLY A 234 9.44 10.21 -4.17
CA GLY A 234 10.22 11.17 -3.37
C GLY A 234 11.31 10.57 -2.50
N VAL A 235 11.31 9.28 -2.26
CA VAL A 235 12.36 8.62 -1.48
C VAL A 235 13.57 8.26 -2.34
N GLY A 236 13.56 8.54 -3.65
CA GLY A 236 14.65 8.27 -4.57
C GLY A 236 14.59 6.88 -5.20
N ALA A 237 15.26 6.69 -6.34
CA ALA A 237 15.39 5.41 -7.03
C ALA A 237 16.87 5.11 -7.25
N ILE A 238 17.54 4.63 -6.20
CA ILE A 238 18.99 4.40 -6.24
C ILE A 238 19.24 2.94 -6.58
N LEU A 239 19.98 2.72 -7.66
CA LEU A 239 20.48 1.40 -8.03
C LEU A 239 21.31 0.80 -6.90
N ILE A 240 21.04 -0.46 -6.53
CA ILE A 240 21.84 -1.18 -5.54
C ILE A 240 23.09 -1.73 -6.24
N PRO A 241 24.31 -1.31 -5.83
CA PRO A 241 25.53 -1.78 -6.48
C PRO A 241 25.70 -3.30 -6.35
N GLY A 242 26.19 -3.93 -7.41
CA GLY A 242 26.51 -5.36 -7.41
C GLY A 242 25.33 -6.29 -7.72
N THR A 243 24.11 -5.79 -7.86
CA THR A 243 22.98 -6.62 -8.29
C THR A 243 23.08 -6.93 -9.79
N PRO A 244 23.01 -8.21 -10.20
CA PRO A 244 23.05 -8.56 -11.61
C PRO A 244 21.82 -8.01 -12.32
N SER A 245 21.92 -7.74 -13.62
CA SER A 245 20.73 -7.59 -14.44
C SER A 245 20.07 -8.97 -14.57
N SER A 246 18.81 -9.13 -14.18
CA SER A 246 18.04 -10.37 -14.38
C SER A 246 16.83 -10.12 -15.26
N ASP A 247 16.13 -11.14 -15.74
CA ASP A 247 14.75 -10.88 -16.16
C ASP A 247 13.97 -10.52 -14.89
N TYR A 248 13.07 -9.52 -14.96
CA TYR A 248 12.30 -9.05 -13.79
C TYR A 248 11.49 -10.16 -13.09
N THR A 249 11.44 -11.36 -13.66
CA THR A 249 10.43 -12.39 -13.46
C THR A 249 10.45 -13.12 -12.12
N ASP A 250 11.47 -12.94 -11.27
CA ASP A 250 11.62 -13.71 -10.03
C ASP A 250 11.79 -12.87 -8.76
N SER A 251 11.85 -11.54 -8.87
CA SER A 251 12.08 -10.67 -7.71
C SER A 251 10.85 -10.63 -6.81
N ILE A 252 11.06 -10.79 -5.50
CA ILE A 252 10.00 -10.53 -4.50
C ILE A 252 9.55 -9.07 -4.54
N MET A 253 10.40 -8.16 -5.04
CA MET A 253 10.11 -6.74 -5.17
C MET A 253 9.54 -6.38 -6.55
N LEU A 254 8.86 -7.29 -7.24
CA LEU A 254 8.04 -6.91 -8.40
C LEU A 254 6.82 -6.10 -8.00
N ALA A 255 6.46 -5.08 -8.78
CA ALA A 255 5.34 -4.21 -8.51
C ALA A 255 3.95 -4.88 -8.51
N CYS A 256 3.83 -6.04 -9.17
CA CYS A 256 2.67 -6.91 -9.07
C CYS A 256 3.11 -8.36 -8.88
N PHE A 257 2.44 -9.04 -7.96
CA PHE A 257 2.63 -10.45 -7.66
C PHE A 257 1.67 -11.34 -8.47
N GLY A 258 2.08 -12.58 -8.74
CA GLY A 258 1.26 -13.62 -9.36
C GLY A 258 0.43 -14.42 -8.36
N SER A 259 -0.50 -15.25 -8.86
CA SER A 259 -1.30 -16.14 -7.98
C SER A 259 -0.58 -17.43 -7.55
N ASN A 260 0.65 -17.64 -8.02
CA ASN A 260 1.45 -18.86 -7.78
C ASN A 260 2.82 -18.55 -7.18
N GLU A 261 2.98 -17.41 -6.50
CA GLU A 261 4.21 -17.06 -5.81
C GLU A 261 4.55 -18.05 -4.70
N ASP A 262 5.84 -18.28 -4.49
CA ASP A 262 6.37 -19.12 -3.43
C ASP A 262 6.71 -18.34 -2.15
N GLY A 263 6.93 -17.03 -2.25
CA GLY A 263 7.25 -16.14 -1.14
C GLY A 263 8.73 -16.07 -0.80
N GLU A 264 9.58 -16.70 -1.60
CA GLU A 264 11.01 -16.83 -1.36
C GLU A 264 11.83 -15.73 -2.05
N PHE A 265 12.99 -15.41 -1.48
CA PHE A 265 13.90 -14.48 -2.11
C PHE A 265 14.59 -15.12 -3.32
N SER A 266 14.62 -14.41 -4.44
CA SER A 266 15.48 -14.76 -5.57
C SER A 266 16.96 -14.54 -5.22
N SER A 267 17.84 -15.08 -6.06
CA SER A 267 19.28 -14.80 -5.95
C SER A 267 19.62 -13.30 -6.08
N THR A 268 18.79 -12.55 -6.81
CA THR A 268 18.98 -11.10 -6.97
C THR A 268 18.54 -10.32 -5.74
N ASP A 269 17.44 -10.73 -5.11
CA ASP A 269 16.95 -10.16 -3.84
C ASP A 269 17.97 -10.37 -2.74
N ILE A 270 18.51 -11.59 -2.60
CA ILE A 270 19.55 -11.93 -1.62
C ILE A 270 20.80 -11.06 -1.84
N THR A 271 21.24 -10.90 -3.09
CA THR A 271 22.38 -10.05 -3.42
C THR A 271 22.13 -8.60 -3.00
N ALA A 272 20.92 -8.10 -3.25
CA ALA A 272 20.55 -6.73 -2.95
C ALA A 272 20.44 -6.48 -1.45
N ILE A 273 19.82 -7.39 -0.68
CA ILE A 273 19.71 -7.27 0.79
C ILE A 273 21.09 -7.30 1.43
N ASN A 274 21.96 -8.24 1.05
CA ASN A 274 23.33 -8.33 1.58
C ASN A 274 24.19 -7.11 1.23
N ALA A 275 23.92 -6.43 0.10
CA ALA A 275 24.63 -5.21 -0.26
C ALA A 275 24.26 -4.02 0.65
N LEU A 276 23.08 -4.02 1.26
CA LEU A 276 22.59 -2.94 2.12
C LEU A 276 22.81 -3.21 3.61
N TYR A 277 22.77 -4.47 4.02
CA TYR A 277 22.65 -4.91 5.41
C TYR A 277 23.59 -6.06 5.75
#